data_AF-B1ZB01-F1
#
_entry.id   AF-B1ZB01-F1
#
_cell.length_a   1.000
_cell.length_b   1.000
_cell.length_c   1.000
_cell.angle_alpha   90.00
_cell.angle_beta   90.00
_cell.angle_gamma   90.00
#
_symmetry.space_group_name_H-M   'P 1'
#
loop_
_entity.id
_entity.type
_entity.pdbx_description
1 polymer ?
#
loop_
_entity_poly.entity_id
_entity_poly.type
_entity_poly.pdbx_seq_one_letter_code
_entity_poly.pdbx_strand_id
1 'polypeptide(L)'
;MTEALDRRGFLKLSAALAAGSAAGFSCIEVARAAPVAVPTVDTLSLRVLIDSAHDQFLKPATVQGVLHQPPGNGRGADYRKVLHNQWGLSLFAESKAGEEARTILLDFGYSPEALLNNIEILKVDPTKIDALIVSHGHHDHYGGLTGFLDKYRDALSPELKLYAGGEDNFCHRLSPSGVQGQFTDFGQLDRRELTARRIATVLCEAPTVVAGHAFTTGQIKRTSAERILPNTFVERGIKDGLGCDASHYSPAELQGKIIPDEHVHEHATCFNVRGKGLVVISSCGHVGIVNSVRQAQAVSGIEKVHAIVGGFHLGPAPKEYLTEVVGEIGRLKPDVVIPMHCSGLNFALEAQRQMPENVIVPTTGSRLTFGA
;
A
#
# COMPACT_ATOMS: atom_id res chain seq x y z
N MET A 1 23.91 59.27 11.86
CA MET A 1 23.72 59.06 13.31
C MET A 1 23.54 57.57 13.52
N THR A 2 24.57 56.93 14.06
CA THR A 2 24.59 55.50 14.40
C THR A 2 23.87 55.29 15.73
N GLU A 3 22.66 54.75 15.70
CA GLU A 3 22.00 54.30 16.93
C GLU A 3 22.63 52.97 17.37
N ALA A 4 23.29 53.02 18.53
CA ALA A 4 23.87 51.85 19.18
C ALA A 4 22.74 51.00 19.78
N LEU A 5 22.68 49.73 19.36
CA LEU A 5 21.82 48.72 19.97
C LEU A 5 22.22 48.52 21.44
N ASP A 6 21.30 48.83 22.36
CA ASP A 6 21.46 48.65 23.80
C ASP A 6 21.69 47.16 24.16
N ARG A 7 22.57 46.90 25.13
CA ARG A 7 22.91 45.55 25.64
C ARG A 7 21.68 44.78 26.13
N ARG A 8 20.60 45.45 26.54
CA ARG A 8 19.31 44.80 26.87
C ARG A 8 18.53 44.32 25.64
N GLY A 9 18.73 44.94 24.47
CA GLY A 9 18.17 44.48 23.20
C GLY A 9 18.85 43.20 22.69
N PHE A 10 20.17 43.10 22.85
CA PHE A 10 20.94 41.91 22.46
C PHE A 10 20.54 40.68 23.28
N LEU A 11 20.40 40.81 24.61
CA LEU A 11 20.02 39.69 25.49
C LEU A 11 18.59 39.19 25.27
N LYS A 12 17.64 40.06 24.86
CA LYS A 12 16.30 39.63 24.45
C LYS A 12 16.29 38.90 23.11
N LEU A 13 17.18 39.28 22.19
CA LEU A 13 17.34 38.60 20.91
C LEU A 13 17.99 37.21 21.09
N SER A 14 18.93 37.07 22.02
CA SER A 14 19.55 35.78 22.35
C SER A 14 18.60 34.81 23.04
N ALA A 15 17.68 35.31 23.88
CA ALA A 15 16.64 34.47 24.51
C ALA A 15 15.54 34.04 23.51
N ALA A 16 15.27 34.85 22.48
CA ALA A 16 14.34 34.50 21.41
C ALA A 16 14.93 33.49 20.40
N LEU A 17 16.25 33.46 20.21
CA LEU A 17 16.92 32.49 19.34
C LEU A 17 17.23 31.13 20.01
N ALA A 18 17.19 31.04 21.34
CA ALA A 18 17.46 29.79 22.05
C ALA A 18 16.22 28.91 22.31
N ALA A 19 15.02 29.39 21.96
CA ALA A 19 13.74 28.70 22.24
C ALA A 19 13.14 27.97 21.02
N GLY A 20 13.90 27.76 19.94
CA GLY A 20 13.40 27.15 18.70
C GLY A 20 14.15 25.91 18.20
N SER A 21 15.17 25.41 18.92
CA SER A 21 15.96 24.25 18.49
C SER A 21 15.55 22.94 19.17
N ALA A 22 14.26 22.82 19.50
CA ALA A 22 13.60 21.55 19.79
C ALA A 22 12.40 21.41 18.85
N ALA A 23 12.61 21.60 17.54
CA ALA A 23 11.66 21.14 16.54
C ALA A 23 11.73 19.62 16.53
N GLY A 24 10.94 18.98 17.40
CA GLY A 24 10.63 17.57 17.26
C GLY A 24 10.13 17.36 15.83
N PHE A 25 10.68 16.34 15.16
CA PHE A 25 10.24 15.92 13.84
C PHE A 25 8.77 15.51 13.97
N SER A 26 7.82 16.40 13.67
CA SER A 26 6.41 16.08 13.60
C SER A 26 5.91 16.63 12.28
N CYS A 27 5.96 15.78 11.26
CA CYS A 27 5.63 16.14 9.88
C CYS A 27 4.59 15.15 9.36
N ILE A 28 3.33 15.36 9.78
CA ILE A 28 2.18 14.81 9.06
C ILE A 28 1.81 15.83 7.98
N GLU A 29 1.89 15.42 6.73
CA GLU A 29 1.39 16.21 5.60
C GLU A 29 0.04 15.63 5.17
N VAL A 30 -0.99 16.48 5.05
CA VAL A 30 -2.28 16.08 4.46
C VAL A 30 -2.31 16.53 3.01
N ALA A 31 -2.56 15.59 2.10
CA ALA A 31 -2.64 15.91 0.67
C ALA A 31 -3.84 16.82 0.36
N ARG A 32 -3.65 17.81 -0.54
CA ARG A 32 -4.72 18.74 -0.94
C ARG A 32 -5.58 18.15 -2.07
N ALA A 33 -6.88 18.42 -2.03
CA ALA A 33 -7.89 17.92 -2.97
C ALA A 33 -7.90 18.59 -4.38
N ALA A 34 -6.75 19.05 -4.88
CA ALA A 34 -6.66 19.60 -6.23
C ALA A 34 -6.77 18.50 -7.30
N PRO A 35 -7.26 18.79 -8.53
CA PRO A 35 -7.21 17.83 -9.64
C PRO A 35 -5.77 17.32 -9.82
N VAL A 36 -5.58 16.01 -9.76
CA VAL A 36 -4.26 15.39 -9.91
C VAL A 36 -3.92 15.28 -11.38
N ALA A 37 -2.80 15.89 -11.78
CA ALA A 37 -2.17 15.58 -13.06
C ALA A 37 -1.54 14.19 -12.96
N VAL A 38 -2.25 13.17 -13.48
CA VAL A 38 -1.79 11.79 -13.40
C VAL A 38 -0.53 11.60 -14.27
N PRO A 39 0.59 11.15 -13.67
CA PRO A 39 1.81 10.92 -14.43
C PRO A 39 1.67 9.74 -15.37
N THR A 40 2.42 9.76 -16.47
CA THR A 40 2.48 8.66 -17.43
C THR A 40 3.88 8.07 -17.43
N VAL A 41 3.97 6.76 -17.22
CA VAL A 41 5.22 5.99 -17.28
C VAL A 41 5.28 5.19 -18.58
N ASP A 42 6.47 4.95 -19.09
CA ASP A 42 6.69 4.10 -20.26
C ASP A 42 6.62 2.62 -19.89
N THR A 43 7.22 2.26 -18.75
CA THR A 43 7.21 0.88 -18.24
C THR A 43 6.98 0.81 -16.74
N LEU A 44 6.41 -0.31 -16.30
CA LEU A 44 6.26 -0.68 -14.90
C LEU A 44 6.69 -2.15 -14.73
N SER A 45 7.45 -2.45 -13.69
CA SER A 45 7.81 -3.80 -13.27
C SER A 45 7.45 -3.97 -11.80
N LEU A 46 6.62 -4.97 -11.49
CA LEU A 46 6.26 -5.33 -10.12
C LEU A 46 6.98 -6.63 -9.74
N ARG A 47 7.87 -6.58 -8.74
CA ARG A 47 8.42 -7.77 -8.10
C ARG A 47 7.62 -8.09 -6.85
N VAL A 48 7.09 -9.30 -6.78
CA VAL A 48 6.36 -9.80 -5.60
C VAL A 48 7.38 -10.21 -4.54
N LEU A 49 7.51 -9.42 -3.48
CA LEU A 49 8.42 -9.71 -2.37
C LEU A 49 7.78 -10.63 -1.33
N ILE A 50 6.50 -10.43 -1.03
CA ILE A 50 5.72 -11.26 -0.11
C ILE A 50 4.35 -11.51 -0.74
N ASP A 51 3.95 -12.77 -0.74
CA ASP A 51 2.60 -13.25 -0.99
C ASP A 51 2.40 -14.56 -0.21
N SER A 52 1.19 -15.12 -0.28
CA SER A 52 0.78 -16.31 0.48
C SER A 52 1.29 -17.63 -0.10
N ALA A 53 1.84 -17.62 -1.32
CA ALA A 53 2.29 -18.84 -2.00
C ALA A 53 3.57 -18.61 -2.83
N HIS A 54 4.35 -19.67 -2.98
CA HIS A 54 5.48 -19.80 -3.91
C HIS A 54 5.31 -21.06 -4.76
N ASP A 55 5.50 -20.95 -6.06
CA ASP A 55 5.54 -22.10 -6.97
C ASP A 55 6.83 -22.07 -7.81
N GLN A 56 7.73 -23.00 -7.50
CA GLN A 56 9.01 -23.18 -8.20
C GLN A 56 8.84 -23.69 -9.65
N PHE A 57 7.71 -24.34 -9.96
CA PHE A 57 7.44 -24.93 -11.28
C PHE A 57 6.65 -24.00 -12.20
N LEU A 58 6.24 -22.84 -11.70
CA LEU A 58 5.54 -21.81 -12.44
C LEU A 58 6.31 -21.46 -13.72
N LYS A 59 5.61 -21.49 -14.85
CA LYS A 59 6.20 -21.22 -16.16
C LYS A 59 6.09 -19.73 -16.50
N PRO A 60 7.05 -19.19 -17.26
CA PRO A 60 6.90 -17.84 -17.80
C PRO A 60 5.69 -17.79 -18.73
N ALA A 61 4.99 -16.66 -18.70
CA ALA A 61 3.80 -16.42 -19.51
C ALA A 61 3.80 -14.98 -20.04
N THR A 62 3.04 -14.76 -21.12
CA THR A 62 2.70 -13.43 -21.61
C THR A 62 1.21 -13.39 -21.85
N VAL A 63 0.51 -12.49 -21.15
CA VAL A 63 -0.94 -12.35 -21.24
C VAL A 63 -1.23 -10.89 -21.57
N GLN A 64 -1.87 -10.64 -22.71
CA GLN A 64 -2.16 -9.30 -23.22
C GLN A 64 -0.97 -8.31 -23.18
N GLY A 65 0.25 -8.82 -23.44
CA GLY A 65 1.48 -8.03 -23.42
C GLY A 65 2.09 -7.79 -22.03
N VAL A 66 1.49 -8.31 -20.96
CA VAL A 66 2.09 -8.35 -19.63
C VAL A 66 3.00 -9.56 -19.54
N LEU A 67 4.29 -9.34 -19.31
CA LEU A 67 5.28 -10.39 -19.16
C LEU A 67 5.30 -10.88 -17.71
N HIS A 68 5.06 -12.17 -17.49
CA HIS A 68 5.21 -12.83 -16.19
C HIS A 68 6.47 -13.69 -16.18
N GLN A 69 7.43 -13.26 -15.37
CA GLN A 69 8.63 -14.02 -15.07
C GLN A 69 8.43 -14.75 -13.74
N PRO A 70 8.54 -16.09 -13.72
CA PRO A 70 8.34 -16.88 -12.51
C PRO A 70 9.49 -16.63 -11.52
N PRO A 71 9.31 -17.02 -10.24
CA PRO A 71 10.30 -16.76 -9.18
C PRO A 71 11.59 -17.59 -9.30
N GLY A 72 11.68 -18.49 -10.27
CA GLY A 72 12.79 -19.43 -10.41
C GLY A 72 12.78 -20.47 -9.29
N ASN A 73 13.96 -20.93 -8.88
CA ASN A 73 14.09 -21.95 -7.83
C ASN A 73 13.83 -21.43 -6.41
N GLY A 74 13.67 -20.10 -6.24
CA GLY A 74 13.43 -19.46 -4.94
C GLY A 74 14.56 -19.63 -3.92
N ARG A 75 15.79 -19.98 -4.34
CA ARG A 75 16.93 -20.24 -3.43
C ARG A 75 17.93 -19.08 -3.44
N GLY A 76 18.44 -18.76 -2.26
CA GLY A 76 19.55 -17.81 -2.10
C GLY A 76 20.90 -18.41 -2.49
N ALA A 77 21.95 -17.58 -2.44
CA ALA A 77 23.33 -18.05 -2.59
C ALA A 77 23.74 -18.99 -1.44
N ASP A 78 23.23 -18.73 -0.23
CA ASP A 78 23.22 -19.68 0.86
C ASP A 78 22.08 -20.69 0.64
N TYR A 79 22.41 -21.96 0.45
CA TYR A 79 21.44 -23.02 0.18
C TYR A 79 20.43 -23.24 1.33
N ARG A 80 20.70 -22.69 2.52
CA ARG A 80 19.81 -22.74 3.69
C ARG A 80 18.73 -21.66 3.64
N LYS A 81 18.85 -20.69 2.73
CA LYS A 81 17.87 -19.62 2.53
C LYS A 81 16.99 -19.90 1.31
N VAL A 82 15.69 -19.82 1.54
CA VAL A 82 14.64 -19.95 0.52
C VAL A 82 13.67 -18.79 0.63
N LEU A 83 12.93 -18.49 -0.44
CA LEU A 83 11.84 -17.51 -0.36
C LEU A 83 10.85 -17.89 0.71
N HIS A 84 10.50 -16.94 1.57
CA HIS A 84 9.50 -17.09 2.60
C HIS A 84 8.15 -16.58 2.09
N ASN A 85 7.10 -17.35 2.29
CA ASN A 85 5.72 -16.93 2.03
C ASN A 85 5.04 -16.69 3.37
N GLN A 86 4.19 -15.67 3.43
CA GLN A 86 3.40 -15.34 4.60
C GLN A 86 2.03 -14.84 4.16
N TRP A 87 1.05 -14.96 5.05
CA TRP A 87 -0.17 -14.17 4.90
C TRP A 87 0.22 -12.68 4.94
N GLY A 88 0.10 -12.01 3.81
CA GLY A 88 0.44 -10.60 3.63
C GLY A 88 0.85 -10.30 2.20
N LEU A 89 1.11 -9.04 1.91
CA LEU A 89 1.56 -8.58 0.59
C LEU A 89 2.73 -7.59 0.72
N SER A 90 3.68 -7.68 -0.20
CA SER A 90 4.67 -6.63 -0.43
C SER A 90 5.13 -6.66 -1.87
N LEU A 91 5.09 -5.49 -2.53
CA LEU A 91 5.42 -5.31 -3.94
C LEU A 91 6.52 -4.27 -4.09
N PHE A 92 7.58 -4.62 -4.81
CA PHE A 92 8.64 -3.72 -5.21
C PHE A 92 8.39 -3.27 -6.65
N ALA A 93 7.92 -2.03 -6.81
CA ALA A 93 7.48 -1.46 -8.07
C ALA A 93 8.56 -0.55 -8.67
N GLU A 94 9.08 -0.92 -9.83
CA GLU A 94 10.09 -0.18 -10.60
C GLU A 94 9.42 0.40 -11.84
N SER A 95 9.53 1.71 -12.07
CA SER A 95 8.89 2.37 -13.21
C SER A 95 9.87 3.32 -13.92
N LYS A 96 9.65 3.53 -15.23
CA LYS A 96 10.45 4.46 -16.03
C LYS A 96 9.59 5.45 -16.81
N ALA A 97 10.03 6.70 -16.90
CA ALA A 97 9.44 7.73 -17.75
C ALA A 97 10.57 8.53 -18.42
N GLY A 98 10.82 8.28 -19.70
CA GLY A 98 12.02 8.76 -20.39
C GLY A 98 13.29 8.22 -19.74
N GLU A 99 14.17 9.14 -19.30
CA GLU A 99 15.41 8.80 -18.60
C GLU A 99 15.21 8.63 -17.08
N GLU A 100 14.06 9.04 -16.54
CA GLU A 100 13.76 8.95 -15.12
C GLU A 100 13.32 7.54 -14.73
N ALA A 101 13.86 7.04 -13.62
CA ALA A 101 13.46 5.78 -13.01
C ALA A 101 13.06 6.01 -11.56
N ARG A 102 11.95 5.40 -11.14
CA ARG A 102 11.45 5.48 -9.76
C ARG A 102 11.12 4.11 -9.21
N THR A 103 11.38 3.95 -7.93
CA THR A 103 11.10 2.73 -7.18
C THR A 103 10.19 3.01 -6.00
N ILE A 104 9.12 2.23 -5.88
CA ILE A 104 8.15 2.32 -4.80
C ILE A 104 8.08 0.97 -4.11
N LEU A 105 8.17 0.95 -2.78
CA LEU A 105 7.85 -0.23 -1.98
C LEU A 105 6.43 -0.08 -1.43
N LEU A 106 5.53 -0.93 -1.92
CA LEU A 106 4.12 -0.98 -1.53
C LEU A 106 3.90 -2.16 -0.60
N ASP A 107 3.45 -1.86 0.62
CA ASP A 107 3.28 -2.80 1.73
C ASP A 107 4.54 -3.60 2.10
N PHE A 108 4.49 -4.28 3.23
CA PHE A 108 5.65 -4.79 3.94
C PHE A 108 5.49 -6.22 4.45
N GLY A 109 4.39 -6.90 4.09
CA GLY A 109 4.09 -8.25 4.56
C GLY A 109 3.89 -8.33 6.08
N TYR A 110 3.87 -9.56 6.59
CA TYR A 110 3.59 -9.84 8.00
C TYR A 110 4.78 -9.63 8.94
N SER A 111 5.99 -10.03 8.53
CA SER A 111 7.16 -9.97 9.42
C SER A 111 8.42 -9.45 8.73
N PRO A 112 9.30 -8.75 9.48
CA PRO A 112 10.57 -8.28 8.94
C PRO A 112 11.45 -9.41 8.42
N GLU A 113 11.48 -10.56 9.09
CA GLU A 113 12.36 -11.68 8.72
C GLU A 113 12.09 -12.19 7.30
N ALA A 114 10.81 -12.34 6.94
CA ALA A 114 10.43 -12.79 5.61
C ALA A 114 10.73 -11.73 4.55
N LEU A 115 10.35 -10.47 4.80
CA LEU A 115 10.59 -9.37 3.87
C LEU A 115 12.09 -9.20 3.59
N LEU A 116 12.90 -9.13 4.65
CA LEU A 116 14.35 -8.93 4.56
C LEU A 116 15.07 -10.11 3.90
N ASN A 117 14.63 -11.34 4.17
CA ASN A 117 15.14 -12.54 3.51
C ASN A 117 14.83 -12.52 2.00
N ASN A 118 13.60 -12.16 1.63
CA ASN A 118 13.19 -12.18 0.23
C ASN A 118 13.83 -11.05 -0.56
N ILE A 119 14.04 -9.86 0.03
CA ILE A 119 14.82 -8.77 -0.58
C ILE A 119 16.22 -9.26 -0.97
N GLU A 120 16.90 -9.99 -0.06
CA GLU A 120 18.23 -10.53 -0.29
C GLU A 120 18.24 -11.59 -1.42
N ILE A 121 17.32 -12.56 -1.38
CA ILE A 121 17.25 -13.64 -2.37
C ILE A 121 16.89 -13.11 -3.76
N LEU A 122 15.93 -12.20 -3.84
CA LEU A 122 15.45 -11.60 -5.09
C LEU A 122 16.37 -10.50 -5.63
N LYS A 123 17.37 -10.10 -4.83
CA LYS A 123 18.39 -9.09 -5.18
C LYS A 123 17.77 -7.78 -5.66
N VAL A 124 16.65 -7.39 -5.06
CA VAL A 124 16.14 -6.02 -5.22
C VAL A 124 17.03 -5.07 -4.43
N ASP A 125 17.13 -3.82 -4.86
CA ASP A 125 18.02 -2.83 -4.27
C ASP A 125 17.21 -1.78 -3.50
N PRO A 126 17.16 -1.86 -2.15
CA PRO A 126 16.38 -0.91 -1.35
C PRO A 126 16.87 0.53 -1.49
N THR A 127 18.14 0.77 -1.83
CA THR A 127 18.71 2.12 -1.91
C THR A 127 18.09 2.96 -3.03
N LYS A 128 17.39 2.32 -3.97
CA LYS A 128 16.67 2.97 -5.06
C LYS A 128 15.26 3.43 -4.69
N ILE A 129 14.76 3.09 -3.51
CA ILE A 129 13.38 3.41 -3.10
C ILE A 129 13.21 4.92 -2.94
N ASP A 130 12.29 5.47 -3.72
CA ASP A 130 11.90 6.89 -3.70
C ASP A 130 10.69 7.15 -2.79
N ALA A 131 9.82 6.15 -2.61
CA ALA A 131 8.64 6.26 -1.76
C ALA A 131 8.24 4.93 -1.13
N LEU A 132 7.69 5.01 0.08
CA LEU A 132 7.04 3.91 0.78
C LEU A 132 5.53 4.12 0.72
N ILE A 133 4.76 3.06 0.52
CA ILE A 133 3.30 3.12 0.59
C ILE A 133 2.80 2.03 1.53
N VAL A 134 1.90 2.39 2.44
CA VAL A 134 1.03 1.45 3.14
C VAL A 134 -0.38 1.61 2.59
N SER A 135 -0.95 0.51 2.10
CA SER A 135 -2.28 0.50 1.49
C SER A 135 -3.39 0.71 2.51
N HIS A 136 -3.28 0.01 3.65
CA HIS A 136 -4.23 0.07 4.75
C HIS A 136 -3.63 -0.40 6.08
N GLY A 137 -4.38 -0.22 7.18
CA GLY A 137 -3.91 -0.38 8.55
C GLY A 137 -3.90 -1.82 9.10
N HIS A 138 -3.83 -2.85 8.25
CA HIS A 138 -3.73 -4.25 8.71
C HIS A 138 -2.29 -4.73 8.83
N HIS A 139 -2.04 -5.55 9.85
CA HIS A 139 -0.69 -5.95 10.25
C HIS A 139 0.07 -6.71 9.15
N ASP A 140 -0.62 -7.51 8.36
CA ASP A 140 -0.07 -8.26 7.24
C ASP A 140 0.35 -7.39 6.04
N HIS A 141 0.12 -6.08 6.11
CA HIS A 141 0.57 -5.09 5.12
C HIS A 141 1.63 -4.12 5.66
N TYR A 142 1.79 -3.95 6.98
CA TYR A 142 2.83 -3.08 7.56
C TYR A 142 3.82 -3.80 8.49
N GLY A 143 3.60 -5.07 8.83
CA GLY A 143 4.33 -5.78 9.88
C GLY A 143 5.85 -5.87 9.65
N GLY A 144 6.28 -5.92 8.39
CA GLY A 144 7.71 -5.86 8.04
C GLY A 144 8.37 -4.47 8.06
N LEU A 145 7.59 -3.39 8.20
CA LEU A 145 8.06 -2.01 7.97
C LEU A 145 9.16 -1.56 8.94
N THR A 146 8.98 -1.77 10.24
CA THR A 146 9.93 -1.29 11.26
C THR A 146 11.29 -1.97 11.12
N GLY A 147 11.31 -3.30 10.98
CA GLY A 147 12.56 -4.04 10.77
C GLY A 147 13.20 -3.77 9.40
N PHE A 148 12.41 -3.47 8.36
CA PHE A 148 12.92 -2.96 7.08
C PHE A 148 13.66 -1.63 7.28
N LEU A 149 13.03 -0.67 7.97
CA LEU A 149 13.64 0.62 8.24
C LEU A 149 14.86 0.49 9.17
N ASP A 150 14.82 -0.34 10.21
CA ASP A 150 15.97 -0.58 11.09
C ASP A 150 17.21 -1.06 10.32
N LYS A 151 17.00 -1.90 9.30
CA LYS A 151 18.09 -2.42 8.48
C LYS A 151 18.61 -1.41 7.45
N TYR A 152 17.71 -0.69 6.79
CA TYR A 152 18.08 0.07 5.59
C TYR A 152 18.07 1.60 5.76
N ARG A 153 17.50 2.15 6.83
CA ARG A 153 17.18 3.59 6.91
C ARG A 153 18.37 4.50 6.60
N ASP A 154 19.58 4.17 7.05
CA ASP A 154 20.78 4.99 6.84
C ASP A 154 21.28 4.97 5.38
N ALA A 155 20.88 3.97 4.59
CA ALA A 155 21.18 3.88 3.16
C ALA A 155 20.05 4.46 2.27
N LEU A 156 18.90 4.82 2.85
CA LEU A 156 17.75 5.37 2.13
C LEU A 156 17.82 6.91 2.09
N SER A 157 17.08 7.51 1.16
CA SER A 157 16.95 8.96 1.06
C SER A 157 16.59 9.60 2.42
N PRO A 158 17.23 10.71 2.81
CA PRO A 158 16.83 11.44 4.01
C PRO A 158 15.41 12.01 3.90
N GLU A 159 14.93 12.27 2.67
CA GLU A 159 13.60 12.81 2.37
C GLU A 159 12.53 11.72 2.14
N LEU A 160 12.85 10.44 2.40
CA LEU A 160 11.91 9.35 2.19
C LEU A 160 10.64 9.52 3.03
N LYS A 161 9.49 9.37 2.36
CA LYS A 161 8.15 9.48 2.97
C LYS A 161 7.39 8.16 2.89
N LEU A 162 6.51 7.94 3.87
CA LEU A 162 5.47 6.92 3.85
C LEU A 162 4.13 7.55 3.48
N TYR A 163 3.51 7.06 2.42
CA TYR A 163 2.16 7.46 1.99
C TYR A 163 1.14 6.46 2.56
N ALA A 164 0.14 6.97 3.27
CA ALA A 164 -0.93 6.20 3.91
C ALA A 164 -2.28 6.84 3.57
N GLY A 165 -3.33 6.08 3.31
CA GLY A 165 -4.60 6.64 2.80
C GLY A 165 -5.40 7.54 3.76
N GLY A 166 -5.02 7.63 5.04
CA GLY A 166 -5.69 8.49 6.01
C GLY A 166 -5.33 8.16 7.45
N GLU A 167 -5.83 8.98 8.38
CA GLU A 167 -5.52 8.87 9.82
C GLU A 167 -5.94 7.52 10.41
N ASP A 168 -6.98 6.92 9.85
CA ASP A 168 -7.53 5.64 10.28
C ASP A 168 -6.53 4.47 10.10
N ASN A 169 -5.48 4.60 9.28
CA ASN A 169 -4.37 3.63 9.21
C ASN A 169 -3.67 3.41 10.57
N PHE A 170 -3.72 4.41 11.44
CA PHE A 170 -3.05 4.41 12.74
C PHE A 170 -3.99 4.01 13.88
N CYS A 171 -5.27 3.71 13.61
CA CYS A 171 -6.19 3.21 14.62
C CYS A 171 -5.85 1.77 15.03
N HIS A 172 -6.24 1.40 16.26
CA HIS A 172 -6.03 0.06 16.79
C HIS A 172 -7.00 -0.90 16.10
N ARG A 173 -6.47 -2.00 15.55
CA ARG A 173 -7.25 -3.03 14.88
C ARG A 173 -7.37 -4.26 15.74
N LEU A 174 -8.54 -4.87 15.64
CA LEU A 174 -8.95 -6.01 16.44
C LEU A 174 -9.55 -7.07 15.51
N SER A 175 -9.27 -8.33 15.77
CA SER A 175 -9.88 -9.45 15.08
C SER A 175 -10.90 -10.16 15.99
N PRO A 176 -12.03 -10.64 15.46
CA PRO A 176 -12.99 -11.40 16.26
C PRO A 176 -12.37 -12.73 16.73
N SER A 177 -12.54 -13.07 18.02
CA SER A 177 -11.98 -14.32 18.58
C SER A 177 -12.82 -15.57 18.31
N GLY A 178 -13.97 -15.42 17.65
CA GLY A 178 -14.99 -16.46 17.50
C GLY A 178 -16.01 -16.52 18.64
N VAL A 179 -15.79 -15.80 19.74
CA VAL A 179 -16.77 -15.60 20.82
C VAL A 179 -17.39 -14.21 20.68
N GLN A 180 -18.73 -14.12 20.72
CA GLN A 180 -19.43 -12.86 20.53
C GLN A 180 -18.98 -11.80 21.55
N GLY A 181 -18.57 -10.63 21.04
CA GLY A 181 -18.09 -9.51 21.86
C GLY A 181 -16.67 -9.65 22.39
N GLN A 182 -15.94 -10.70 22.01
CA GLN A 182 -14.52 -10.87 22.34
C GLN A 182 -13.65 -10.68 21.10
N PHE A 183 -12.50 -10.05 21.33
CA PHE A 183 -11.57 -9.65 20.29
C PHE A 183 -10.14 -10.02 20.67
N THR A 184 -9.32 -10.28 19.66
CA THR A 184 -7.87 -10.39 19.78
C THR A 184 -7.23 -9.17 19.14
N ASP A 185 -6.09 -8.75 19.69
CA ASP A 185 -5.27 -7.69 19.09
C ASP A 185 -4.87 -8.06 17.65
N PHE A 186 -5.03 -7.12 16.72
CA PHE A 186 -4.57 -7.21 15.35
C PHE A 186 -3.64 -6.05 14.96
N GLY A 187 -3.11 -5.39 15.98
CA GLY A 187 -2.01 -4.44 15.88
C GLY A 187 -2.46 -3.02 15.54
N GLN A 188 -1.45 -2.16 15.49
CA GLN A 188 -1.58 -0.75 15.23
C GLN A 188 -0.28 -0.24 14.61
N LEU A 189 -0.36 0.49 13.49
CA LEU A 189 0.81 1.15 12.93
C LEU A 189 1.22 2.31 13.85
N ASP A 190 2.42 2.23 14.43
CA ASP A 190 2.91 3.26 15.34
C ASP A 190 3.63 4.39 14.59
N ARG A 191 2.99 5.56 14.51
CA ARG A 191 3.57 6.75 13.90
C ARG A 191 4.82 7.26 14.62
N ARG A 192 4.96 6.98 15.92
CA ARG A 192 6.15 7.36 16.70
C ARG A 192 7.36 6.57 16.24
N GLU A 193 7.18 5.29 15.89
CA GLU A 193 8.25 4.44 15.36
C GLU A 193 8.72 4.91 13.97
N LEU A 194 7.81 5.45 13.15
CA LEU A 194 8.16 6.11 11.88
C LEU A 194 8.98 7.38 12.13
N THR A 195 8.51 8.20 13.07
CA THR A 195 9.16 9.46 13.45
C THR A 195 10.57 9.23 14.02
N ALA A 196 10.72 8.24 14.91
CA ALA A 196 12.01 7.83 15.48
C ALA A 196 13.02 7.41 14.40
N ARG A 197 12.52 6.91 13.26
CA ARG A 197 13.31 6.52 12.09
C ARG A 197 13.39 7.60 11.02
N ARG A 198 13.03 8.86 11.33
CA ARG A 198 13.08 9.99 10.39
C ARG A 198 12.28 9.72 9.11
N ILE A 199 11.09 9.14 9.26
CA ILE A 199 10.13 8.95 8.16
C ILE A 199 8.94 9.86 8.41
N ALA A 200 8.70 10.78 7.47
CA ALA A 200 7.49 11.59 7.45
C ALA A 200 6.32 10.80 6.84
N THR A 201 5.10 11.11 7.28
CA THR A 201 3.88 10.50 6.74
C THR A 201 3.11 11.50 5.88
N VAL A 202 2.66 11.05 4.71
CA VAL A 202 1.70 11.77 3.87
C VAL A 202 0.36 11.04 3.96
N LEU A 203 -0.68 11.75 4.41
CA LEU A 203 -2.05 11.25 4.43
C LEU A 203 -2.72 11.54 3.09
N CYS A 204 -2.99 10.47 2.36
CA CYS A 204 -3.52 10.47 1.01
C CYS A 204 -5.05 10.27 0.99
N GLU A 205 -5.79 11.03 1.80
CA GLU A 205 -7.26 10.98 1.80
C GLU A 205 -7.83 11.52 0.48
N ALA A 206 -7.10 12.47 -0.13
CA ALA A 206 -7.30 12.91 -1.50
C ALA A 206 -6.35 12.18 -2.46
N PRO A 207 -6.69 12.09 -3.77
CA PRO A 207 -5.77 11.60 -4.78
C PRO A 207 -4.41 12.30 -4.69
N THR A 208 -3.33 11.52 -4.69
CA THR A 208 -1.98 12.02 -4.41
C THR A 208 -0.97 11.43 -5.37
N VAL A 209 -0.17 12.25 -6.04
CA VAL A 209 0.96 11.77 -6.85
C VAL A 209 2.07 11.26 -5.94
N VAL A 210 2.61 10.09 -6.26
CA VAL A 210 3.70 9.46 -5.51
C VAL A 210 4.92 9.35 -6.41
N ALA A 211 6.04 9.92 -5.94
CA ALA A 211 7.34 9.93 -6.63
C ALA A 211 7.28 10.41 -8.10
N GLY A 212 6.28 11.21 -8.48
CA GLY A 212 6.09 11.69 -9.86
C GLY A 212 5.70 10.61 -10.89
N HIS A 213 5.53 9.35 -10.48
CA HIS A 213 5.35 8.20 -11.40
C HIS A 213 4.05 7.42 -11.12
N ALA A 214 3.58 7.42 -9.88
CA ALA A 214 2.34 6.77 -9.47
C ALA A 214 1.36 7.79 -8.90
N PHE A 215 0.13 7.36 -8.64
CA PHE A 215 -0.81 8.10 -7.82
C PHE A 215 -1.65 7.18 -6.94
N THR A 216 -2.06 7.66 -5.78
CA THR A 216 -3.11 7.03 -4.98
C THR A 216 -4.48 7.53 -5.41
N THR A 217 -5.50 6.69 -5.24
CA THR A 217 -6.90 7.03 -5.58
C THR A 217 -7.57 7.98 -4.59
N GLY A 218 -6.93 8.26 -3.46
CA GLY A 218 -7.60 8.86 -2.31
C GLY A 218 -8.61 7.90 -1.69
N GLN A 219 -9.56 8.45 -0.94
CA GLN A 219 -10.69 7.70 -0.44
C GLN A 219 -11.53 7.12 -1.59
N ILE A 220 -11.78 5.82 -1.56
CA ILE A 220 -12.53 5.11 -2.59
C ILE A 220 -14.03 5.23 -2.33
N LYS A 221 -14.76 5.74 -3.33
CA LYS A 221 -16.23 5.77 -3.29
C LYS A 221 -16.81 4.39 -3.55
N ARG A 222 -17.71 3.96 -2.66
CA ARG A 222 -18.40 2.67 -2.78
C ARG A 222 -19.65 2.82 -3.66
N THR A 223 -19.51 2.52 -4.95
CA THR A 223 -20.56 2.70 -5.98
C THR A 223 -20.96 1.40 -6.69
N SER A 224 -20.28 0.29 -6.41
CA SER A 224 -20.57 -1.05 -6.91
C SER A 224 -21.47 -1.83 -5.93
N ALA A 225 -21.84 -3.05 -6.32
CA ALA A 225 -22.52 -4.01 -5.45
C ALA A 225 -21.59 -4.63 -4.38
N GLU A 226 -20.29 -4.30 -4.42
CA GLU A 226 -19.34 -4.83 -3.46
C GLU A 226 -19.62 -4.29 -2.05
N ARG A 227 -19.59 -5.20 -1.09
CA ARG A 227 -19.72 -4.94 0.34
C ARG A 227 -18.45 -5.34 1.05
N ILE A 228 -18.19 -4.67 2.17
CA ILE A 228 -17.14 -5.08 3.10
C ILE A 228 -17.50 -6.45 3.64
N LEU A 229 -16.60 -7.41 3.48
CA LEU A 229 -16.74 -8.72 4.09
C LEU A 229 -16.26 -8.66 5.55
N PRO A 230 -16.88 -9.41 6.48
CA PRO A 230 -16.45 -9.40 7.88
C PRO A 230 -14.97 -9.77 8.01
N ASN A 231 -14.18 -8.90 8.65
CA ASN A 231 -12.78 -9.18 8.91
C ASN A 231 -12.32 -8.73 10.30
N THR A 232 -12.41 -7.44 10.58
CA THR A 232 -11.71 -6.74 11.66
C THR A 232 -12.62 -5.66 12.21
N PHE A 233 -12.24 -5.19 13.38
CA PHE A 233 -12.87 -4.13 14.12
C PHE A 233 -11.84 -3.05 14.42
N VAL A 234 -12.34 -1.86 14.71
CA VAL A 234 -11.52 -0.70 15.05
C VAL A 234 -11.88 -0.14 16.40
N GLU A 235 -10.84 0.20 17.14
CA GLU A 235 -10.93 1.06 18.31
C GLU A 235 -10.24 2.39 17.97
N ARG A 236 -11.04 3.46 17.91
CA ARG A 236 -10.56 4.80 17.55
C ARG A 236 -10.10 5.58 18.78
N GLY A 237 -9.04 6.34 18.60
CA GLY A 237 -8.48 7.23 19.60
C GLY A 237 -7.03 6.92 19.93
N ILE A 238 -6.47 7.74 20.81
CA ILE A 238 -5.11 7.61 21.31
C ILE A 238 -5.15 7.01 22.71
N LYS A 239 -4.41 5.91 22.90
CA LYS A 239 -4.17 5.29 24.20
C LYS A 239 -2.68 5.24 24.45
N ASP A 240 -2.23 5.81 25.58
CA ASP A 240 -0.80 5.87 25.94
C ASP A 240 0.10 6.46 24.83
N GLY A 241 -0.43 7.47 24.12
CA GLY A 241 0.24 8.15 23.00
C GLY A 241 0.30 7.36 21.70
N LEU A 242 -0.33 6.18 21.64
CA LEU A 242 -0.45 5.35 20.45
C LEU A 242 -1.86 5.45 19.88
N GLY A 243 -1.95 5.78 18.59
CA GLY A 243 -3.15 5.57 17.80
C GLY A 243 -3.54 6.69 16.87
N CYS A 244 -4.76 6.62 16.36
CA CYS A 244 -5.29 7.61 15.44
C CYS A 244 -5.77 8.84 16.18
N ASP A 245 -5.46 10.01 15.64
CA ASP A 245 -5.84 11.30 16.22
C ASP A 245 -7.36 11.44 16.28
N ALA A 246 -7.86 11.60 17.50
CA ALA A 246 -9.28 11.78 17.78
C ALA A 246 -9.85 13.03 17.09
N SER A 247 -9.03 14.05 16.82
CA SER A 247 -9.50 15.30 16.18
C SER A 247 -10.03 15.10 14.74
N HIS A 248 -9.67 13.99 14.10
CA HIS A 248 -10.17 13.59 12.79
C HIS A 248 -11.62 13.06 12.80
N TYR A 249 -12.19 12.76 13.97
CA TYR A 249 -13.48 12.08 14.09
C TYR A 249 -14.53 12.91 14.83
N SER A 250 -15.79 12.71 14.47
CA SER A 250 -16.91 13.34 15.18
C SER A 250 -17.04 12.81 16.62
N PRO A 251 -17.63 13.57 17.56
CA PRO A 251 -17.86 13.09 18.93
C PRO A 251 -18.67 11.79 19.02
N ALA A 252 -19.51 11.48 18.02
CA ALA A 252 -20.25 10.23 17.94
C ALA A 252 -19.34 9.02 17.63
N GLU A 253 -18.32 9.23 16.79
CA GLU A 253 -17.33 8.23 16.41
C GLU A 253 -16.31 7.95 17.52
N LEU A 254 -16.13 8.90 18.45
CA LEU A 254 -15.20 8.80 19.58
C LEU A 254 -15.81 8.20 20.86
N GLN A 255 -17.05 7.69 20.83
CA GLN A 255 -17.73 7.15 22.02
C GLN A 255 -17.11 5.85 22.60
N GLY A 256 -15.87 5.51 22.26
CA GLY A 256 -15.13 4.39 22.86
C GLY A 256 -15.72 3.01 22.56
N LYS A 257 -16.29 2.82 21.36
CA LYS A 257 -16.86 1.54 20.94
C LYS A 257 -15.94 0.87 19.93
N ILE A 258 -15.67 -0.41 20.17
CA ILE A 258 -15.15 -1.31 19.14
C ILE A 258 -16.26 -1.47 18.10
N ILE A 259 -15.99 -1.01 16.88
CA ILE A 259 -16.96 -1.05 15.77
C ILE A 259 -16.38 -1.83 14.59
N PRO A 260 -17.23 -2.40 13.70
CA PRO A 260 -16.74 -3.00 12.46
C PRO A 260 -15.85 -2.03 11.70
N ASP A 261 -14.76 -2.56 11.14
CA ASP A 261 -13.85 -1.76 10.34
C ASP A 261 -14.47 -1.46 8.97
N GLU A 262 -14.57 -0.17 8.67
CA GLU A 262 -15.10 0.34 7.41
C GLU A 262 -13.98 0.59 6.38
N HIS A 263 -12.70 0.42 6.73
CA HIS A 263 -11.57 0.56 5.80
C HIS A 263 -11.55 1.88 5.04
N VAL A 264 -12.00 2.97 5.68
CA VAL A 264 -12.12 4.30 5.04
C VAL A 264 -10.78 4.87 4.56
N HIS A 265 -9.69 4.32 5.09
CA HIS A 265 -8.32 4.66 4.76
C HIS A 265 -7.70 3.81 3.65
N GLU A 266 -8.39 2.79 3.16
CA GLU A 266 -7.90 1.99 2.06
C GLU A 266 -7.89 2.83 0.78
N HIS A 267 -6.77 2.76 0.06
CA HIS A 267 -6.58 3.38 -1.24
C HIS A 267 -5.89 2.41 -2.19
N ALA A 268 -6.21 2.51 -3.48
CA ALA A 268 -5.46 1.83 -4.53
C ALA A 268 -4.27 2.68 -4.99
N THR A 269 -3.15 2.01 -5.28
CA THR A 269 -1.98 2.59 -5.94
C THR A 269 -2.06 2.35 -7.44
N CYS A 270 -1.94 3.40 -8.24
CA CYS A 270 -2.19 3.35 -9.67
C CYS A 270 -1.02 3.91 -10.48
N PHE A 271 -0.82 3.34 -11.66
CA PHE A 271 0.11 3.82 -12.69
C PHE A 271 -0.64 3.96 -14.01
N ASN A 272 -0.37 5.03 -14.77
CA ASN A 272 -0.79 5.11 -16.17
C ASN A 272 0.38 4.72 -17.08
N VAL A 273 0.28 3.57 -17.73
CA VAL A 273 1.33 3.06 -18.63
C VAL A 273 1.04 3.51 -20.06
N ARG A 274 2.03 4.16 -20.69
CA ARG A 274 1.89 4.80 -22.01
C ARG A 274 1.34 3.82 -23.05
N GLY A 275 0.25 4.21 -23.70
CA GLY A 275 -0.41 3.40 -24.73
C GLY A 275 -1.11 2.13 -24.24
N LYS A 276 -1.05 1.83 -22.93
CA LYS A 276 -1.66 0.64 -22.32
C LYS A 276 -2.85 0.99 -21.45
N GLY A 277 -2.76 2.05 -20.64
CA GLY A 277 -3.81 2.48 -19.71
C GLY A 277 -3.43 2.23 -18.25
N LEU A 278 -4.44 2.17 -17.37
CA LEU A 278 -4.25 2.07 -15.93
C LEU A 278 -3.79 0.67 -15.49
N VAL A 279 -2.75 0.61 -14.68
CA VAL A 279 -2.47 -0.51 -13.78
C VAL A 279 -2.96 -0.11 -12.40
N VAL A 280 -4.05 -0.72 -11.94
CA VAL A 280 -4.69 -0.45 -10.65
C VAL A 280 -4.28 -1.54 -9.67
N ILE A 281 -3.56 -1.17 -8.61
CA ILE A 281 -3.10 -2.07 -7.56
C ILE A 281 -3.95 -1.85 -6.31
N SER A 282 -4.78 -2.84 -5.99
CA SER A 282 -5.49 -2.93 -4.72
C SER A 282 -4.79 -3.97 -3.87
N SER A 283 -4.24 -3.58 -2.73
CA SER A 283 -3.47 -4.51 -1.91
C SER A 283 -4.33 -5.56 -1.21
N CYS A 284 -5.48 -5.18 -0.66
CA CYS A 284 -6.46 -6.17 -0.19
C CYS A 284 -7.91 -5.90 -0.65
N GLY A 285 -8.34 -4.66 -0.93
CA GLY A 285 -9.61 -4.42 -1.62
C GLY A 285 -10.84 -4.61 -0.73
N HIS A 286 -10.71 -4.31 0.56
CA HIS A 286 -11.81 -4.34 1.52
C HIS A 286 -13.00 -3.48 1.09
N VAL A 287 -12.75 -2.33 0.46
CA VAL A 287 -13.79 -1.42 -0.05
C VAL A 287 -14.26 -1.76 -1.47
N GLY A 288 -13.81 -2.89 -2.02
CA GLY A 288 -14.19 -3.40 -3.33
C GLY A 288 -13.20 -3.04 -4.44
N ILE A 289 -12.80 -4.05 -5.22
CA ILE A 289 -11.88 -3.87 -6.34
C ILE A 289 -12.55 -3.15 -7.52
N VAL A 290 -13.84 -3.39 -7.78
CA VAL A 290 -14.58 -2.65 -8.81
C VAL A 290 -14.71 -1.18 -8.43
N ASN A 291 -14.95 -0.89 -7.14
CA ASN A 291 -14.92 0.48 -6.61
C ASN A 291 -13.55 1.15 -6.78
N SER A 292 -12.47 0.42 -6.47
CA SER A 292 -11.10 0.90 -6.60
C SER A 292 -10.76 1.30 -8.05
N VAL A 293 -11.15 0.46 -9.02
CA VAL A 293 -10.93 0.75 -10.44
C VAL A 293 -11.77 1.94 -10.90
N ARG A 294 -13.06 2.01 -10.54
CA ARG A 294 -13.93 3.14 -10.89
C ARG A 294 -13.41 4.45 -10.30
N GLN A 295 -12.91 4.43 -9.06
CA GLN A 295 -12.28 5.58 -8.44
C GLN A 295 -11.00 5.99 -9.19
N ALA A 296 -10.15 5.04 -9.58
CA ALA A 296 -8.95 5.31 -10.38
C ALA A 296 -9.29 5.94 -11.75
N GLN A 297 -10.31 5.44 -12.45
CA GLN A 297 -10.81 6.01 -13.70
C GLN A 297 -11.32 7.44 -13.49
N ALA A 298 -12.14 7.66 -12.46
CA ALA A 298 -12.70 8.98 -12.15
C ALA A 298 -11.63 10.01 -11.78
N VAL A 299 -10.61 9.61 -11.01
CA VAL A 299 -9.51 10.47 -10.59
C VAL A 299 -8.58 10.82 -11.76
N SER A 300 -8.31 9.85 -12.62
CA SER A 300 -7.34 10.02 -13.72
C SER A 300 -7.95 10.56 -15.01
N GLY A 301 -9.26 10.41 -15.20
CA GLY A 301 -9.91 10.61 -16.50
C GLY A 301 -9.55 9.55 -17.55
N ILE A 302 -8.92 8.44 -17.15
CA ILE A 302 -8.47 7.37 -18.05
C ILE A 302 -9.41 6.18 -17.91
N GLU A 303 -10.17 5.92 -18.97
CA GLU A 303 -11.13 4.80 -18.99
C GLU A 303 -10.48 3.44 -19.18
N LYS A 304 -9.37 3.35 -19.92
CA LYS A 304 -8.75 2.06 -20.24
C LYS A 304 -8.02 1.48 -19.03
N VAL A 305 -8.43 0.28 -18.63
CA VAL A 305 -7.78 -0.52 -17.57
C VAL A 305 -6.90 -1.57 -18.23
N HIS A 306 -5.58 -1.41 -18.08
CA HIS A 306 -4.63 -2.40 -18.56
C HIS A 306 -4.53 -3.58 -17.60
N ALA A 307 -4.37 -3.33 -16.30
CA ALA A 307 -4.26 -4.40 -15.34
C ALA A 307 -4.93 -4.07 -13.99
N ILE A 308 -5.50 -5.10 -13.38
CA ILE A 308 -6.01 -5.08 -12.00
C ILE A 308 -5.16 -6.06 -11.20
N VAL A 309 -4.47 -5.59 -10.17
CA VAL A 309 -3.40 -6.33 -9.49
C VAL A 309 -3.59 -6.30 -7.96
N GLY A 310 -3.29 -7.41 -7.29
CA GLY A 310 -3.14 -7.47 -5.83
C GLY A 310 -4.22 -8.30 -5.14
N GLY A 311 -4.47 -8.02 -3.86
CA GLY A 311 -5.52 -8.66 -3.07
C GLY A 311 -6.87 -7.96 -3.26
N PHE A 312 -7.92 -8.76 -3.39
CA PHE A 312 -9.30 -8.28 -3.60
C PHE A 312 -10.26 -8.65 -2.47
N HIS A 313 -9.76 -9.27 -1.39
CA HIS A 313 -10.50 -9.67 -0.19
C HIS A 313 -11.70 -10.58 -0.48
N LEU A 314 -11.61 -11.37 -1.55
CA LEU A 314 -12.67 -12.28 -2.00
C LEU A 314 -12.41 -13.74 -1.59
N GLY A 315 -11.29 -14.03 -0.90
CA GLY A 315 -11.03 -15.33 -0.29
C GLY A 315 -12.17 -15.85 0.59
N PRO A 316 -12.75 -15.03 1.51
CA PRO A 316 -13.86 -15.45 2.35
C PRO A 316 -15.25 -15.31 1.69
N ALA A 317 -15.32 -14.86 0.43
CA ALA A 317 -16.58 -14.57 -0.24
C ALA A 317 -17.42 -15.85 -0.48
N PRO A 318 -18.75 -15.82 -0.21
CA PRO A 318 -19.67 -16.84 -0.71
C PRO A 318 -19.61 -16.94 -2.23
N LYS A 319 -19.82 -18.15 -2.77
CA LYS A 319 -19.62 -18.45 -4.20
C LYS A 319 -20.44 -17.56 -5.14
N GLU A 320 -21.70 -17.30 -4.80
CA GLU A 320 -22.62 -16.50 -5.63
C GLU A 320 -22.14 -15.06 -5.70
N TYR A 321 -21.75 -14.49 -4.56
CA TYR A 321 -21.19 -13.14 -4.47
C TYR A 321 -19.84 -13.04 -5.19
N LEU A 322 -18.96 -14.04 -5.03
CA LEU A 322 -17.71 -14.12 -5.78
C LEU A 322 -17.96 -14.10 -7.30
N THR A 323 -18.91 -14.92 -7.77
CA THR A 323 -19.25 -15.04 -9.19
C THR A 323 -19.75 -13.70 -9.74
N GLU A 324 -20.60 -13.01 -8.98
CA GLU A 324 -21.11 -11.69 -9.31
C GLU A 324 -19.99 -10.65 -9.42
N VAL A 325 -19.11 -10.57 -8.41
CA VAL A 325 -18.01 -9.60 -8.39
C VAL A 325 -17.02 -9.86 -9.52
N VAL A 326 -16.67 -11.11 -9.81
CA VAL A 326 -15.81 -11.45 -10.98
C VAL A 326 -16.48 -11.04 -12.29
N GLY A 327 -17.80 -11.17 -12.40
CA GLY A 327 -18.56 -10.68 -13.56
C GLY A 327 -18.54 -9.15 -13.68
N GLU A 328 -18.63 -8.42 -12.57
CA GLU A 328 -18.46 -6.95 -12.55
C GLU A 328 -17.04 -6.54 -12.95
N ILE A 329 -16.00 -7.26 -12.51
CA ILE A 329 -14.62 -7.05 -12.96
C ILE A 329 -14.51 -7.24 -14.47
N GLY A 330 -15.11 -8.30 -15.02
CA GLY A 330 -15.14 -8.53 -16.47
C GLY A 330 -15.80 -7.39 -17.26
N ARG A 331 -16.82 -6.73 -16.69
CA ARG A 331 -17.47 -5.56 -17.32
C ARG A 331 -16.58 -4.33 -17.38
N LEU A 332 -15.56 -4.21 -16.51
CA LEU A 332 -14.53 -3.17 -16.59
C LEU A 332 -13.57 -3.41 -17.78
N LYS A 333 -13.60 -4.59 -18.40
CA LYS A 333 -12.77 -4.99 -19.54
C LYS A 333 -11.26 -4.77 -19.29
N PRO A 334 -10.69 -5.25 -18.17
CA PRO A 334 -9.25 -5.18 -17.97
C PRO A 334 -8.53 -6.03 -19.01
N ASP A 335 -7.37 -5.58 -19.52
CA ASP A 335 -6.54 -6.45 -20.36
C ASP A 335 -6.06 -7.66 -19.52
N VAL A 336 -5.64 -7.45 -18.26
CA VAL A 336 -5.17 -8.52 -17.36
C VAL A 336 -5.70 -8.38 -15.92
N VAL A 337 -6.06 -9.49 -15.28
CA VAL A 337 -6.36 -9.59 -13.85
C VAL A 337 -5.32 -10.46 -13.16
N ILE A 338 -4.72 -9.95 -12.08
CA ILE A 338 -3.60 -10.56 -11.39
C ILE A 338 -3.90 -10.67 -9.89
N PRO A 339 -4.69 -11.68 -9.48
CA PRO A 339 -5.04 -11.87 -8.07
C PRO A 339 -3.85 -12.36 -7.26
N MET A 340 -3.69 -11.79 -6.06
CA MET A 340 -2.66 -12.10 -5.06
C MET A 340 -3.32 -12.19 -3.68
N HIS A 341 -2.56 -12.65 -2.68
CA HIS A 341 -2.87 -12.50 -1.27
C HIS A 341 -4.33 -12.89 -0.91
N CYS A 342 -5.11 -11.97 -0.34
CA CYS A 342 -6.45 -12.18 0.20
C CYS A 342 -7.53 -12.40 -0.88
N SER A 343 -7.18 -12.34 -2.17
CA SER A 343 -8.07 -12.76 -3.27
C SER A 343 -8.48 -14.23 -3.13
N GLY A 344 -7.53 -15.08 -2.73
CA GLY A 344 -7.76 -16.51 -2.54
C GLY A 344 -7.79 -17.35 -3.83
N LEU A 345 -7.57 -18.66 -3.68
CA LEU A 345 -7.60 -19.62 -4.79
C LEU A 345 -8.98 -19.70 -5.45
N ASN A 346 -10.05 -19.55 -4.66
CA ASN A 346 -11.42 -19.49 -5.14
C ASN A 346 -11.61 -18.38 -6.19
N PHE A 347 -11.07 -17.18 -5.94
CA PHE A 347 -11.12 -16.09 -6.91
C PHE A 347 -10.31 -16.41 -8.16
N ALA A 348 -9.08 -16.90 -8.01
CA ALA A 348 -8.22 -17.21 -9.16
C ALA A 348 -8.89 -18.20 -10.11
N LEU A 349 -9.49 -19.26 -9.59
CA LEU A 349 -10.22 -20.27 -10.37
C LEU A 349 -11.48 -19.69 -11.04
N GLU A 350 -12.25 -18.87 -10.31
CA GLU A 350 -13.46 -18.25 -10.87
C GLU A 350 -13.13 -17.21 -11.94
N ALA A 351 -12.08 -16.41 -11.74
CA ALA A 351 -11.58 -15.47 -12.73
C ALA A 351 -11.09 -16.19 -13.99
N GLN A 352 -10.33 -17.29 -13.85
CA GLN A 352 -9.91 -18.11 -14.99
C GLN A 352 -11.10 -18.72 -15.74
N ARG A 353 -12.18 -19.07 -15.04
CA ARG A 353 -13.40 -19.60 -15.66
C ARG A 353 -14.14 -18.53 -16.48
N GLN A 354 -14.22 -17.30 -15.97
CA GLN A 354 -14.95 -16.20 -16.63
C GLN A 354 -14.10 -15.43 -17.65
N MET A 355 -12.79 -15.37 -17.47
CA MET A 355 -11.82 -14.57 -18.25
C MET A 355 -10.52 -15.37 -18.52
N PRO A 356 -10.59 -16.53 -19.20
CA PRO A 356 -9.46 -17.45 -19.34
C PRO A 356 -8.23 -16.85 -20.05
N GLU A 357 -8.41 -15.82 -20.88
CA GLU A 357 -7.34 -15.18 -21.65
C GLU A 357 -6.72 -13.96 -20.97
N ASN A 358 -7.16 -13.64 -19.74
CA ASN A 358 -6.81 -12.39 -19.06
C ASN A 358 -6.20 -12.61 -17.67
N VAL A 359 -6.06 -13.84 -17.16
CA VAL A 359 -5.63 -14.07 -15.78
C VAL A 359 -4.18 -14.52 -15.70
N ILE A 360 -3.40 -13.85 -14.86
CA ILE A 360 -2.08 -14.31 -14.40
C ILE A 360 -2.17 -14.60 -12.91
N VAL A 361 -1.76 -15.78 -12.47
CA VAL A 361 -1.64 -16.13 -11.04
C VAL A 361 -0.16 -16.11 -10.66
N PRO A 362 0.35 -15.01 -10.08
CA PRO A 362 1.73 -14.92 -9.66
C PRO A 362 1.91 -15.61 -8.30
N THR A 363 3.17 -15.73 -7.90
CA THR A 363 3.56 -16.21 -6.57
C THR A 363 4.76 -15.40 -6.07
N THR A 364 5.11 -15.50 -4.79
CA THR A 364 6.28 -14.84 -4.20
C THR A 364 7.53 -15.05 -5.04
N GLY A 365 8.17 -13.94 -5.38
CA GLY A 365 9.33 -13.85 -6.26
C GLY A 365 8.98 -13.63 -7.73
N SER A 366 7.72 -13.72 -8.15
CA SER A 366 7.32 -13.40 -9.53
C SER A 366 7.65 -11.95 -9.90
N ARG A 367 7.98 -11.70 -11.17
CA ARG A 367 8.06 -10.34 -11.73
C ARG A 367 7.06 -10.19 -12.87
N LEU A 368 6.28 -9.11 -12.81
CA LEU A 368 5.28 -8.73 -13.78
C LEU A 368 5.75 -7.45 -14.46
N THR A 369 5.88 -7.43 -15.79
CA THR A 369 6.33 -6.25 -16.54
C THR A 369 5.24 -5.77 -17.49
N PHE A 370 4.93 -4.48 -17.42
CA PHE A 370 3.91 -3.77 -18.19
C PHE A 370 4.59 -2.72 -19.07
N GLY A 371 4.11 -2.56 -20.31
CA GLY A 371 4.67 -1.60 -21.28
C GLY A 371 5.98 -2.04 -21.94
N ALA A 372 6.30 -3.33 -21.89
CA ALA A 372 7.49 -3.93 -22.52
C ALA A 372 7.47 -3.86 -24.05
#